data_AF-A0A318XUM9-F1
#
_entry.id   AF-A0A318XUM9-F1
#
_cell.length_a   1.000
_cell.length_b   1.000
_cell.length_c   1.000
_cell.angle_alpha   90.00
_cell.angle_beta   90.00
_cell.angle_gamma   90.00
#
_symmetry.space_group_name_H-M   'P 1'
#
loop_
_entity.id
_entity.type
_entity.pdbx_description
1 polymer ?
#
loop_
_entity_poly.entity_id
_entity_poly.type
_entity_poly.pdbx_seq_one_letter_code
_entity_poly.pdbx_strand_id
1 'polypeptide(L)'
;MKLELDVYSSICETKTFVINGIKASYKDFGRKIDTQPDKSRPNACGNMTFESFAPAQQILDKYGISSKEYNNICILLRSCISFGVCRQCV
;
A
#
# COMPACT_ATOMS: atom_id res chain seq x y z
N MET A 1 17.78 4.90 -3.45
CA MET A 1 17.05 3.91 -2.62
C MET A 1 17.19 2.48 -3.18
N LYS A 2 17.30 1.47 -2.30
CA LYS A 2 17.02 0.06 -2.63
C LYS A 2 15.60 -0.28 -2.19
N LEU A 3 14.76 -0.77 -3.11
CA LEU A 3 13.36 -1.11 -2.86
C LEU A 3 13.10 -2.56 -3.28
N GLU A 4 12.56 -3.36 -2.37
CA GLU A 4 11.97 -4.66 -2.68
C GLU A 4 10.48 -4.58 -2.34
N LEU A 5 9.64 -4.78 -3.35
CA LEU A 5 8.19 -4.74 -3.21
C LEU A 5 7.57 -5.92 -3.98
N ASP A 6 6.90 -6.80 -3.26
CA ASP A 6 6.09 -7.89 -3.78
C ASP A 6 4.71 -7.80 -3.10
N VAL A 7 3.64 -8.00 -3.86
CA VAL A 7 2.26 -7.94 -3.36
C VAL A 7 1.61 -9.29 -3.55
N TYR A 8 0.73 -9.66 -2.62
CA TYR A 8 -0.05 -10.88 -2.80
C TYR A 8 -0.98 -10.71 -4.00
N SER A 9 -1.00 -11.71 -4.89
CA SER A 9 -1.88 -11.71 -6.07
C SER A 9 -3.37 -11.75 -5.74
N SER A 10 -3.72 -12.17 -4.52
CA SER A 10 -5.10 -12.39 -4.06
C SER A 10 -5.48 -11.56 -2.84
N ILE A 11 -4.54 -10.85 -2.20
CA ILE A 11 -4.80 -10.04 -1.01
C ILE A 11 -4.29 -8.64 -1.29
N CYS A 12 -5.09 -7.59 -1.02
CA CYS A 12 -4.71 -6.17 -1.10
C CYS A 12 -3.61 -5.81 -0.09
N GLU A 13 -2.49 -6.52 -0.07
CA GLU A 13 -1.47 -6.50 0.96
C GLU A 13 -0.07 -6.77 0.38
N THR A 14 0.95 -6.19 1.02
CA THR A 14 2.34 -6.42 0.63
C THR A 14 2.82 -7.77 1.18
N LYS A 15 3.39 -8.61 0.31
CA LYS A 15 4.07 -9.86 0.66
C LYS A 15 5.48 -9.60 1.16
N THR A 16 6.23 -8.83 0.38
CA THR A 16 7.57 -8.35 0.76
C THR A 16 7.58 -6.84 0.55
N PHE A 17 7.96 -6.09 1.57
CA PHE A 17 8.17 -4.67 1.43
C PHE A 17 9.37 -4.27 2.28
N VAL A 18 10.48 -3.95 1.63
CA VAL A 18 11.75 -3.62 2.26
C VAL A 18 12.33 -2.39 1.59
N ILE A 19 12.70 -1.39 2.39
CA ILE A 19 13.33 -0.15 1.94
C ILE A 19 14.70 -0.07 2.59
N ASN A 20 15.75 -0.01 1.78
CA ASN A 20 17.14 0.06 2.25
C ASN A 20 17.49 -1.02 3.31
N GLY A 21 16.93 -2.23 3.17
CA GLY A 21 17.14 -3.34 4.10
C GLY A 21 16.23 -3.35 5.34
N ILE A 22 15.37 -2.34 5.50
CA ILE A 22 14.44 -2.23 6.63
C ILE A 22 13.05 -2.69 6.17
N LYS A 23 12.46 -3.62 6.91
CA LYS A 23 11.09 -4.07 6.66
C LYS A 23 10.11 -2.91 6.83
N ALA A 24 9.37 -2.63 5.76
CA ALA A 24 8.40 -1.57 5.69
C ALA A 24 6.96 -2.11 5.69
N SER A 25 6.02 -1.21 5.96
CA SER A 25 4.58 -1.48 5.91
C SER A 25 3.92 -0.38 5.11
N TYR A 26 2.93 -0.71 4.27
CA TYR A 26 2.16 0.31 3.55
C TYR A 26 1.50 1.32 4.50
N LYS A 27 1.23 0.92 5.76
CA LYS A 27 0.62 1.76 6.80
C LYS A 27 1.48 2.97 7.19
N ASP A 28 2.79 2.89 6.96
CA ASP A 28 3.72 4.01 7.20
C ASP A 28 3.58 5.09 6.11
N PHE A 29 2.98 4.75 4.97
CA PHE A 29 2.87 5.60 3.79
C PHE A 29 1.43 6.05 3.51
N GLY A 30 0.44 5.40 4.11
CA GLY A 30 -0.96 5.64 3.81
C GLY A 30 -1.90 4.61 4.40
N ARG A 31 -3.14 4.62 3.90
CA ARG A 31 -4.19 3.68 4.31
C ARG A 31 -4.95 3.13 3.10
N LYS A 32 -5.52 1.94 3.28
CA LYS A 32 -6.43 1.33 2.31
C LYS A 32 -7.87 1.68 2.70
N ILE A 33 -8.69 2.03 1.72
CA ILE A 33 -10.09 2.42 1.92
C ILE A 33 -10.95 1.71 0.87
N ASP A 34 -12.04 1.11 1.32
CA ASP A 34 -13.09 0.65 0.41
C ASP A 34 -13.97 1.84 0.01
N THR A 35 -13.83 2.28 -1.23
CA THR A 35 -14.57 3.43 -1.77
C THR A 35 -15.95 3.05 -2.30
N GLN A 36 -16.17 1.77 -2.56
CA GLN A 36 -17.44 1.25 -3.10
C GLN A 36 -17.74 -0.10 -2.45
N PRO A 37 -18.08 -0.14 -1.16
CA PRO A 37 -18.31 -1.38 -0.44
C PRO A 37 -19.48 -2.15 -1.04
N ASP A 38 -19.30 -3.47 -1.17
CA ASP A 38 -20.37 -4.34 -1.63
C ASP A 38 -21.40 -4.55 -0.53
N LYS A 39 -22.50 -3.79 -0.58
CA LYS A 39 -23.60 -3.89 0.40
C LYS A 39 -24.34 -5.24 0.34
N SER A 40 -24.23 -5.98 -0.76
CA SER A 40 -24.87 -7.29 -0.92
C SER A 40 -24.05 -8.42 -0.27
N ARG A 41 -22.74 -8.20 -0.10
CA ARG A 41 -21.80 -9.15 0.51
C ARG A 41 -21.01 -8.45 1.62
N PRO A 42 -21.54 -8.40 2.86
CA PRO A 42 -20.94 -7.62 3.95
C PRO A 42 -19.52 -8.02 4.34
N ASN A 43 -19.03 -9.18 3.88
CA ASN A 43 -17.68 -9.68 4.13
C ASN A 43 -16.75 -9.59 2.90
N ALA A 44 -17.25 -9.13 1.75
CA ALA A 44 -16.46 -8.94 0.55
C ALA A 44 -15.93 -7.50 0.50
N CYS A 45 -14.67 -7.33 0.09
CA CYS A 45 -14.17 -6.00 -0.21
C CYS A 45 -14.75 -5.53 -1.56
N GLY A 46 -15.17 -4.27 -1.60
CA GLY A 46 -15.60 -3.60 -2.80
C GLY A 46 -14.43 -3.04 -3.62
N ASN A 47 -14.44 -1.74 -3.87
CA ASN A 47 -13.37 -1.07 -4.60
C ASN A 47 -12.29 -0.53 -3.64
N MET A 48 -11.30 -1.37 -3.35
CA MET A 48 -10.17 -1.03 -2.49
C MET A 48 -9.21 -0.07 -3.18
N THR A 49 -8.95 1.06 -2.52
CA THR A 49 -8.03 2.10 -2.98
C THR A 49 -6.99 2.41 -1.90
N PHE A 50 -5.78 2.82 -2.31
CA PHE A 50 -4.77 3.33 -1.39
C PHE A 50 -4.71 4.86 -1.42
N GLU A 51 -4.83 5.46 -0.24
CA GLU A 51 -4.67 6.89 0.01
C GLU A 51 -3.34 7.14 0.73
N SER A 52 -2.44 7.90 0.12
CA SER A 52 -1.14 8.24 0.68
C SER A 52 -1.24 9.33 1.75
N PHE A 53 -0.48 9.18 2.83
CA PHE A 53 -0.23 10.25 3.79
C PHE A 53 0.86 11.20 3.30
N ALA A 54 0.84 12.43 3.81
CA ALA A 54 1.95 13.35 3.63
C ALA A 54 3.24 12.76 4.25
N PRO A 55 4.41 12.97 3.63
CA PRO A 55 5.67 12.47 4.16
C PRO A 55 5.94 13.07 5.55
N ALA A 56 6.06 12.20 6.55
CA ALA A 56 6.48 12.57 7.89
C ALA A 56 7.99 12.39 8.03
N GLN A 57 8.69 13.36 8.63
CA GLN A 57 10.15 13.33 8.77
C GLN A 57 10.64 12.03 9.45
N GLN A 58 9.93 11.56 10.48
CA GLN A 58 10.23 10.30 11.16
C GLN A 58 10.29 9.08 10.23
N ILE A 59 9.46 9.07 9.17
CA ILE A 59 9.41 7.96 8.20
C ILE A 59 10.55 8.10 7.19
N LEU A 60 10.84 9.32 6.76
CA LEU A 60 11.99 9.62 5.90
C LEU A 60 13.30 9.20 6.58
N ASP A 61 13.46 9.56 7.85
CA ASP A 61 14.64 9.21 8.65
C ASP A 61 14.71 7.70 8.93
N LYS A 62 13.59 7.07 9.31
CA LYS A 62 13.51 5.62 9.58
C LYS A 62 14.01 4.79 8.40
N TYR A 63 13.67 5.20 7.17
CA TYR A 63 14.01 4.46 5.97
C TYR A 63 15.22 5.03 5.21
N GLY A 64 15.76 6.17 5.64
CA GLY A 64 16.85 6.88 4.95
C GLY A 64 16.47 7.25 3.51
N ILE A 65 15.28 7.81 3.31
CA ILE A 65 14.74 8.18 1.99
C ILE A 65 14.39 9.67 1.92
N SER A 66 14.46 10.22 0.72
CA SER A 66 13.99 11.59 0.44
C SER A 66 12.47 11.66 0.27
N SER A 67 11.89 12.85 0.39
CA SER A 67 10.46 13.07 0.11
C SER A 67 10.07 12.68 -1.32
N LYS A 68 10.99 12.82 -2.28
CA LYS A 68 10.78 12.39 -3.67
C LYS A 68 10.68 10.87 -3.78
N GLU A 69 11.58 10.14 -3.11
CA GLU A 69 11.53 8.68 -3.05
C GLU A 69 10.27 8.20 -2.32
N TYR A 70 9.89 8.86 -1.22
CA TYR A 70 8.62 8.59 -0.53
C TYR A 70 7.41 8.72 -1.46
N ASN A 71 7.34 9.80 -2.24
CA ASN A 71 6.24 9.99 -3.19
C ASN A 71 6.21 8.90 -4.27
N ASN A 72 7.38 8.49 -4.78
CA ASN A 72 7.46 7.38 -5.73
C ASN A 72 6.97 6.06 -5.14
N ILE A 73 7.30 5.78 -3.87
CA ILE A 73 6.79 4.61 -3.14
C ILE A 73 5.27 4.68 -3.01
N CYS A 74 4.71 5.83 -2.66
CA CYS A 74 3.26 6.02 -2.58
C CYS A 74 2.56 5.76 -3.92
N ILE A 75 3.16 6.17 -5.04
CA ILE A 75 2.64 5.91 -6.39
C ILE A 75 2.66 4.39 -6.67
N LEU A 76 3.76 3.71 -6.35
CA LEU A 76 3.89 2.26 -6.54
C LEU A 76 2.90 1.49 -5.68
N LEU A 77 2.78 1.84 -4.39
CA LEU A 77 1.77 1.27 -3.50
C LEU A 77 0.38 1.50 -4.09
N ARG A 78 0.07 2.71 -4.55
CA ARG A 78 -1.22 2.99 -5.19
C ARG A 78 -1.46 2.10 -6.40
N SER A 79 -0.48 1.83 -7.26
CA SER A 79 -0.66 0.92 -8.40
C SER A 79 -0.77 -0.56 -8.01
N CYS A 80 -0.10 -0.99 -6.94
CA CYS A 80 0.04 -2.41 -6.62
C CYS A 80 -0.97 -2.91 -5.58
N ILE A 81 -1.43 -2.05 -4.66
CA ILE A 81 -2.39 -2.39 -3.60
C ILE A 81 -3.75 -1.69 -3.74
N SER A 82 -3.95 -0.91 -4.82
CA SER A 82 -5.30 -0.48 -5.25
C SER A 82 -5.80 -1.41 -6.34
N PHE A 83 -6.60 -2.39 -5.95
CA PHE A 83 -7.28 -3.26 -6.88
C PHE A 83 -8.63 -3.63 -6.28
N GLY A 84 -9.67 -3.62 -7.12
CA GLY A 84 -11.01 -4.00 -6.73
C GLY A 84 -11.15 -5.51 -6.48
N VAL A 85 -12.37 -6.02 -6.70
CA VAL A 85 -12.84 -7.39 -6.51
C VAL A 85 -11.80 -8.46 -6.93
N CYS A 86 -10.89 -8.83 -6.03
CA CYS A 86 -9.93 -9.91 -6.28
C CYS A 86 -10.65 -11.27 -6.17
N ARG A 87 -10.01 -12.38 -6.54
CA ARG A 87 -10.61 -13.73 -6.46
C ARG A 87 -11.07 -14.15 -5.05
N GLN A 88 -10.55 -13.52 -3.99
CA GLN A 88 -11.02 -13.71 -2.61
C GLN A 88 -12.13 -12.72 -2.19
N CYS A 89 -12.36 -11.67 -2.98
CA CYS A 89 -13.45 -10.71 -2.81
C CYS A 89 -14.65 -11.02 -3.74
N VAL A 90 -14.65 -12.20 -4.40
CA VAL A 90 -15.76 -12.71 -5.23
C VAL A 90 -16.64 -13.64 -4.42
#